data_AF-A0AAV7DC19-F1
#
_entry.id   AF-A0AAV7DC19-F1
#
_cell.length_a   1.000
_cell.length_b   1.000
_cell.length_c   1.000
_cell.angle_alpha   90.00
_cell.angle_beta   90.00
_cell.angle_gamma   90.00
#
_symmetry.space_group_name_H-M   'P 1'
#
loop_
_entity.id
_entity.type
_entity.pdbx_description
1 polymer ?
#
loop_
_entity_poly.entity_id
_entity_poly.type
_entity_poly.pdbx_seq_one_letter_code
_entity_poly.pdbx_strand_id
1 'polypeptide(L)'
;MLWWSPLTGENGRLGQCGEETCFFTINRTYYQSPMTKAILFYGTDFNIDSLPLPRKPYHEWALFHEESPKNNYKLFHPPTITLFNHTATFSRHSHLPLTSQYLEDLQTLLSLEYFVPIQKKNVLRKKLAPIVYVQSDCDPPSDRDTYIQELMKYIRVDSYGECLHNRDLPTQINNPSFMDDIQFYHILAQYKFILAFENAVCEDYITEKLWRPLKLGTVPIYYGATNIKDWLPSNKSIIIVESFSHPRELAEFIKQLDRNDSFYMEYLEWKVQGQINNKNLIHAIKDRTWGVQDVTQDNYIDAFECMVCRRVWDNIRLLRKVSVTYLCVK
;
A
#
# COMPACT_ATOMS: atom_id res chain seq x y z
N MET A 1 -7.34 7.42 -24.22
CA MET A 1 -6.61 6.39 -23.45
C MET A 1 -7.45 5.13 -23.44
N LEU A 2 -6.83 3.98 -23.66
CA LEU A 2 -7.52 2.68 -23.67
C LEU A 2 -6.97 1.82 -22.54
N TRP A 3 -7.80 1.44 -21.58
CA TRP A 3 -7.47 0.39 -20.63
C TRP A 3 -7.52 -0.96 -21.34
N TRP A 4 -6.37 -1.61 -21.43
CA TRP A 4 -6.25 -2.93 -22.05
C TRP A 4 -6.78 -4.03 -21.14
N SER A 5 -6.43 -3.96 -19.86
CA SER A 5 -7.00 -4.74 -18.78
C SER A 5 -8.01 -3.86 -18.02
N PRO A 6 -9.30 -4.24 -17.96
CA PRO A 6 -10.33 -3.38 -17.40
C PRO A 6 -10.21 -3.29 -15.87
N LEU A 7 -9.84 -2.11 -15.36
CA LEU A 7 -9.83 -1.81 -13.92
C LEU A 7 -11.09 -1.04 -13.49
N THR A 8 -11.44 0.01 -14.22
CA THR A 8 -12.55 0.92 -13.84
C THR A 8 -13.93 0.40 -14.28
N GLY A 9 -13.98 -0.56 -15.22
CA GLY A 9 -15.24 -1.04 -15.81
C GLY A 9 -15.94 -0.03 -16.73
N GLU A 10 -15.35 1.14 -16.97
CA GLU A 10 -16.00 2.23 -17.70
C GLU A 10 -15.89 2.07 -19.22
N ASN A 11 -17.04 2.01 -19.91
CA ASN A 11 -17.11 1.94 -21.37
C ASN A 11 -16.68 3.23 -22.08
N GLY A 12 -16.65 4.36 -21.37
CA GLY A 12 -16.25 5.65 -21.92
C GLY A 12 -16.50 6.80 -20.95
N ARG A 13 -15.44 7.56 -20.61
CA ARG A 13 -15.51 8.73 -19.74
C ARG A 13 -14.58 9.83 -20.25
N LEU A 14 -15.03 11.08 -20.21
CA LEU A 14 -14.14 12.24 -20.37
C LEU A 14 -13.60 12.63 -18.99
N GLY A 15 -12.28 12.59 -18.83
CA GLY A 15 -11.58 13.07 -17.64
C GLY A 15 -10.91 14.42 -17.91
N GLN A 16 -11.08 15.35 -16.99
CA GLN A 16 -10.44 16.67 -17.00
C GLN A 16 -9.21 16.63 -16.07
N CYS A 17 -8.03 16.86 -16.64
CA CYS A 17 -6.74 16.71 -15.96
C CYS A 17 -5.99 18.04 -15.97
N GLY A 18 -6.43 18.98 -15.13
CA GLY A 18 -6.02 20.39 -15.20
C GLY A 18 -6.64 21.06 -16.43
N GLU A 19 -5.80 21.57 -17.33
CA GLU A 19 -6.25 22.18 -18.60
C GLU A 19 -6.48 21.14 -19.71
N GLU A 20 -6.00 19.90 -19.52
CA GLU A 20 -6.11 18.85 -20.53
C GLU A 20 -7.39 18.04 -20.37
N THR A 21 -7.95 17.59 -21.49
CA THR A 21 -9.07 16.64 -21.51
C THR A 21 -8.65 15.36 -22.21
N CYS A 22 -8.99 14.20 -21.63
CA CYS A 22 -8.76 12.90 -22.23
C CYS A 22 -10.02 12.03 -22.14
N PHE A 23 -10.24 11.19 -23.17
CA PHE A 23 -11.25 10.15 -23.15
C PHE A 23 -10.64 8.83 -22.67
N PHE A 24 -11.23 8.21 -21.64
CA PHE A 24 -10.84 6.92 -21.07
C PHE A 24 -11.89 5.87 -21.40
N THR A 25 -11.48 4.67 -21.76
CA THR A 25 -12.40 3.57 -22.11
C THR A 25 -11.73 2.22 -21.93
N ILE A 26 -12.51 1.18 -21.60
CA ILE A 26 -12.09 -0.23 -21.68
C ILE A 26 -12.42 -0.86 -23.05
N ASN A 27 -13.14 -0.13 -23.93
CA ASN A 27 -13.63 -0.68 -25.18
C ASN A 27 -12.48 -0.83 -26.20
N ARG A 28 -11.99 -2.07 -26.35
CA ARG A 28 -10.86 -2.41 -27.23
C ARG A 28 -11.06 -2.09 -28.71
N THR A 29 -12.30 -1.83 -29.16
CA THR A 29 -12.55 -1.35 -30.55
C THR A 29 -11.83 -0.03 -30.85
N TYR A 30 -11.58 0.80 -29.82
CA TYR A 30 -10.83 2.04 -29.95
C TYR A 30 -9.33 1.84 -30.19
N TYR A 31 -8.78 0.62 -30.09
CA TYR A 31 -7.36 0.35 -30.33
C TYR A 31 -6.89 0.78 -31.72
N GLN A 32 -7.75 0.67 -32.74
CA GLN A 32 -7.42 1.09 -34.10
C GLN A 32 -7.63 2.58 -34.36
N SER A 33 -8.27 3.30 -33.45
CA SER A 33 -8.51 4.73 -33.60
C SER A 33 -7.19 5.51 -33.62
N PRO A 34 -7.00 6.44 -34.57
CA PRO A 34 -5.81 7.31 -34.60
C PRO A 34 -5.74 8.25 -33.39
N MET A 35 -6.86 8.43 -32.67
CA MET A 35 -6.95 9.22 -31.45
C MET A 35 -6.45 8.45 -30.20
N THR A 36 -6.27 7.14 -30.29
CA THR A 36 -5.71 6.35 -29.19
C THR A 36 -4.20 6.56 -29.13
N LYS A 37 -3.75 7.20 -28.05
CA LYS A 37 -2.34 7.56 -27.83
C LYS A 37 -1.67 6.79 -26.70
N ALA A 38 -2.41 6.39 -25.67
CA ALA A 38 -1.89 5.51 -24.63
C ALA A 38 -2.79 4.31 -24.37
N ILE A 39 -2.12 3.21 -24.03
CA ILE A 39 -2.68 1.94 -23.59
C ILE A 39 -2.32 1.76 -22.11
N LEU A 40 -3.33 1.60 -21.27
CA LEU A 40 -3.20 1.50 -19.82
C LEU A 40 -3.35 0.03 -19.39
N PHE A 41 -2.54 -0.41 -18.44
CA PHE A 41 -2.50 -1.78 -17.96
C PHE A 41 -2.61 -1.78 -16.43
N TYR A 42 -3.47 -2.65 -15.93
CA TYR A 42 -3.60 -3.02 -14.54
C TYR A 42 -2.75 -4.25 -14.29
N GLY A 43 -1.80 -4.16 -13.37
CA GLY A 43 -0.76 -5.17 -13.22
C GLY A 43 -1.27 -6.52 -12.73
N THR A 44 -2.32 -6.54 -11.91
CA THR A 44 -2.94 -7.80 -11.46
C THR A 44 -3.47 -8.61 -12.64
N ASP A 45 -4.13 -7.95 -13.60
CA ASP A 45 -4.69 -8.58 -14.79
C ASP A 45 -3.71 -8.64 -15.97
N PHE A 46 -2.47 -8.22 -15.77
CA PHE A 46 -1.49 -8.15 -16.84
C PHE A 46 -1.10 -9.54 -17.34
N ASN A 47 -1.37 -9.79 -18.62
CA ASN A 47 -0.99 -11.01 -19.32
C ASN A 47 -0.20 -10.69 -20.60
N ILE A 48 1.04 -11.21 -20.68
CA ILE A 48 1.96 -11.03 -21.82
C ILE A 48 1.36 -11.56 -23.12
N ASP A 49 0.64 -12.68 -23.07
CA ASP A 49 0.05 -13.30 -24.27
C ASP A 49 -1.11 -12.48 -24.83
N SER A 50 -1.66 -11.57 -24.03
CA SER A 50 -2.76 -10.71 -24.42
C SER A 50 -2.31 -9.35 -24.96
N LEU A 51 -1.00 -9.06 -25.00
CA LEU A 51 -0.49 -7.74 -25.35
C LEU A 51 -0.99 -7.26 -26.72
N PRO A 52 -1.32 -5.96 -26.88
CA PRO A 52 -1.79 -5.42 -28.15
C PRO A 52 -0.62 -5.24 -29.13
N LEU A 53 -0.23 -6.35 -29.77
CA LEU A 53 0.86 -6.42 -30.74
C LEU A 53 0.32 -6.46 -32.18
N PRO A 54 1.02 -5.86 -33.17
CA PRO A 54 2.23 -5.08 -32.99
C PRO A 54 1.95 -3.72 -32.33
N ARG A 55 2.84 -3.31 -31.43
CA ARG A 55 2.77 -2.01 -30.78
C ARG A 55 3.04 -0.91 -31.81
N LYS A 56 2.07 -0.01 -31.99
CA LYS A 56 2.22 1.17 -32.86
C LYS A 56 3.24 2.16 -32.25
N PRO A 57 4.05 2.87 -33.08
CA PRO A 57 5.13 3.73 -32.59
C PRO A 57 4.64 4.94 -31.79
N TYR A 58 3.37 5.34 -31.98
CA TYR A 58 2.73 6.44 -31.25
C TYR A 58 1.90 5.98 -30.04
N HIS A 59 1.92 4.67 -29.72
CA HIS A 59 1.28 4.17 -28.51
C HIS A 59 2.25 4.23 -27.33
N GLU A 60 1.90 5.00 -26.32
CA GLU A 60 2.52 4.96 -25.00
C GLU A 60 1.86 3.86 -24.15
N TRP A 61 2.65 3.10 -23.41
CA TRP A 61 2.15 2.06 -22.51
C TRP A 61 2.32 2.54 -21.08
N ALA A 62 1.27 2.44 -20.27
CA ALA A 62 1.30 2.85 -18.87
C ALA A 62 0.83 1.72 -17.96
N LEU A 63 1.57 1.46 -16.89
CA LEU A 63 1.28 0.42 -15.90
C LEU A 63 0.79 1.05 -14.59
N PHE A 64 -0.31 0.55 -14.07
CA PHE A 64 -0.79 0.75 -12.71
C PHE A 64 -0.72 -0.60 -11.98
N HIS A 65 0.11 -0.73 -10.95
CA HIS A 65 0.29 -1.97 -10.21
C HIS A 65 0.79 -1.74 -8.77
N GLU A 66 -0.13 -1.91 -7.84
CA GLU A 66 0.01 -1.63 -6.43
C GLU A 66 0.21 -2.88 -5.57
N GLU A 67 0.10 -4.05 -6.21
CA GLU A 67 0.13 -5.36 -5.56
C GLU A 67 1.51 -6.00 -5.58
N SER A 68 1.70 -7.03 -4.74
CA SER A 68 3.01 -7.67 -4.56
C SER A 68 3.36 -8.68 -5.66
N PRO A 69 4.59 -9.23 -5.67
CA PRO A 69 4.97 -10.33 -6.57
C PRO A 69 4.06 -11.56 -6.50
N LYS A 70 3.32 -11.74 -5.39
CA LYS A 70 2.33 -12.82 -5.27
C LYS A 70 1.23 -12.69 -6.34
N ASN A 71 0.80 -11.45 -6.63
CA ASN A 71 -0.22 -11.18 -7.65
C ASN A 71 0.34 -11.37 -9.06
N ASN A 72 1.47 -10.74 -9.37
CA ASN A 72 2.06 -10.87 -10.69
C ASN A 72 3.60 -10.72 -10.69
N TYR A 73 4.29 -11.82 -10.38
CA TYR A 73 5.75 -11.87 -10.32
C TYR A 73 6.44 -11.37 -11.61
N LYS A 74 5.77 -11.44 -12.77
CA LYS A 74 6.35 -11.02 -14.06
C LYS A 74 6.69 -9.53 -14.08
N LEU A 75 5.94 -8.71 -13.34
CA LEU A 75 6.15 -7.27 -13.21
C LEU A 75 7.30 -6.92 -12.27
N PHE A 76 7.98 -7.91 -11.69
CA PHE A 76 9.15 -7.70 -10.84
C PHE A 76 10.47 -8.01 -11.58
N HIS A 77 10.38 -8.23 -12.89
CA HIS A 77 11.53 -8.42 -13.76
C HIS A 77 11.75 -7.18 -14.64
N PRO A 78 13.00 -6.65 -14.72
CA PRO A 78 13.30 -5.48 -15.53
C PRO A 78 12.80 -5.54 -16.99
N PRO A 79 12.94 -6.67 -17.72
CA PRO A 79 12.44 -6.76 -19.08
C PRO A 79 10.95 -6.43 -19.22
N THR A 80 10.12 -6.85 -18.26
CA THR A 80 8.67 -6.59 -18.29
C THR A 80 8.36 -5.14 -17.96
N ILE A 81 8.97 -4.59 -16.89
CA ILE A 81 8.72 -3.19 -16.48
C ILE A 81 9.17 -2.19 -17.55
N THR A 82 10.27 -2.49 -18.25
CA THR A 82 10.78 -1.61 -19.32
C THR A 82 9.88 -1.52 -20.55
N LEU A 83 8.82 -2.34 -20.64
CA LEU A 83 7.80 -2.21 -21.69
C LEU A 83 6.95 -0.93 -21.53
N PHE A 84 6.84 -0.40 -20.30
CA PHE A 84 5.96 0.71 -19.98
C PHE A 84 6.72 2.04 -19.94
N ASN A 85 6.17 3.06 -20.60
CA ASN A 85 6.68 4.44 -20.56
C ASN A 85 6.31 5.13 -19.26
N HIS A 86 5.21 4.72 -18.64
CA HIS A 86 4.69 5.31 -17.41
C HIS A 86 4.35 4.21 -16.42
N THR A 87 4.63 4.47 -15.15
CA THR A 87 4.46 3.48 -14.08
C THR A 87 3.87 4.16 -12.86
N ALA A 88 2.85 3.54 -12.28
CA ALA A 88 2.38 3.82 -10.94
C ALA A 88 2.40 2.51 -10.16
N THR A 89 3.35 2.37 -9.26
CA THR A 89 3.51 1.17 -8.42
C THR A 89 3.84 1.58 -6.99
N PHE A 90 3.89 0.61 -6.08
CA PHE A 90 4.31 0.88 -4.69
C PHE A 90 5.75 1.41 -4.58
N SER A 91 6.61 1.23 -5.60
CA SER A 91 7.98 1.74 -5.60
C SER A 91 8.02 3.27 -5.66
N ARG A 92 8.86 3.89 -4.81
CA ARG A 92 9.14 5.34 -4.83
C ARG A 92 9.76 5.84 -6.13
N HIS A 93 10.28 4.92 -6.96
CA HIS A 93 10.91 5.22 -8.25
C HIS A 93 9.91 5.23 -9.42
N SER A 94 8.64 4.93 -9.15
CA SER A 94 7.59 5.05 -10.16
C SER A 94 7.39 6.50 -10.58
N HIS A 95 6.87 6.69 -11.79
CA HIS A 95 6.48 8.02 -12.24
C HIS A 95 5.36 8.64 -11.41
N LEU A 96 4.46 7.80 -10.88
CA LEU A 96 3.51 8.13 -9.82
C LEU A 96 3.66 7.12 -8.69
N PRO A 97 4.43 7.42 -7.63
CA PRO A 97 4.59 6.51 -6.50
C PRO A 97 3.28 6.29 -5.74
N LEU A 98 2.97 5.02 -5.42
CA LEU A 98 1.82 4.60 -4.62
C LEU A 98 2.20 4.13 -3.22
N THR A 99 3.41 4.44 -2.77
CA THR A 99 3.98 3.96 -1.50
C THR A 99 3.14 4.29 -0.25
N SER A 100 2.33 5.36 -0.32
CA SER A 100 1.47 5.82 0.77
C SER A 100 -0.03 5.57 0.54
N GLN A 101 -0.41 4.66 -0.37
CA GLN A 101 -1.82 4.50 -0.77
C GLN A 101 -2.74 3.94 0.31
N TYR A 102 -2.17 3.33 1.36
CA TYR A 102 -2.90 2.78 2.49
C TYR A 102 -2.87 3.69 3.73
N LEU A 103 -2.43 4.95 3.55
CA LEU A 103 -2.44 5.98 4.59
C LEU A 103 -3.25 7.18 4.11
N GLU A 104 -4.29 7.53 4.86
CA GLU A 104 -5.21 8.63 4.56
C GLU A 104 -4.49 9.97 4.65
N ASP A 105 -3.98 10.31 5.83
CA ASP A 105 -3.22 11.53 6.06
C ASP A 105 -2.38 11.42 7.36
N LEU A 106 -1.61 12.47 7.66
CA LEU A 106 -0.83 12.55 8.89
C LEU A 106 -1.72 12.68 10.14
N GLN A 107 -2.92 13.26 10.03
CA GLN A 107 -3.82 13.45 11.17
C GLN A 107 -4.40 12.12 11.65
N THR A 108 -4.63 11.18 10.74
CA THR A 108 -5.08 9.83 11.02
C THR A 108 -4.06 9.08 11.88
N LEU A 109 -2.76 9.30 11.66
CA LEU A 109 -1.71 8.75 12.53
C LEU A 109 -1.67 9.41 13.91
N LEU A 110 -1.98 10.70 14.01
CA LEU A 110 -1.98 11.44 15.27
C LEU A 110 -3.29 11.30 16.07
N SER A 111 -4.37 10.87 15.41
CA SER A 111 -5.68 10.69 16.03
C SER A 111 -5.62 9.68 17.18
N LEU A 112 -6.30 10.01 18.27
CA LEU A 112 -6.50 9.14 19.43
C LEU A 112 -7.88 8.46 19.44
N GLU A 113 -8.65 8.57 18.34
CA GLU A 113 -10.01 8.02 18.22
C GLU A 113 -10.12 6.55 18.67
N TYR A 114 -9.19 5.71 18.23
CA TYR A 114 -9.16 4.28 18.57
C TYR A 114 -8.22 3.96 19.74
N PHE A 115 -7.48 4.93 20.26
CA PHE A 115 -6.42 4.70 21.22
C PHE A 115 -6.97 4.13 22.54
N VAL A 116 -6.49 2.96 22.94
CA VAL A 116 -6.85 2.34 24.22
C VAL A 116 -5.74 2.59 25.24
N PRO A 117 -6.01 3.25 26.39
CA PRO A 117 -5.01 3.50 27.42
C PRO A 117 -4.35 2.22 27.94
N ILE A 118 -3.06 2.31 28.27
CA ILE A 118 -2.24 1.16 28.68
C ILE A 118 -2.83 0.41 29.88
N GLN A 119 -3.42 1.12 30.85
CA GLN A 119 -4.07 0.51 32.02
C GLN A 119 -5.24 -0.39 31.59
N LYS A 120 -6.03 0.03 30.60
CA LYS A 120 -7.12 -0.77 30.05
C LYS A 120 -6.59 -1.96 29.26
N LYS A 121 -5.52 -1.77 28.47
CA LYS A 121 -4.83 -2.90 27.80
C LYS A 121 -4.36 -3.92 28.83
N ASN A 122 -3.72 -3.51 29.93
CA ASN A 122 -3.23 -4.41 30.99
C ASN A 122 -4.34 -5.23 31.66
N VAL A 123 -5.54 -4.67 31.83
CA VAL A 123 -6.70 -5.44 32.31
C VAL A 123 -7.12 -6.49 31.28
N LEU A 124 -7.20 -6.12 30.00
CA LEU A 124 -7.57 -7.03 28.91
C LEU A 124 -6.51 -8.11 28.65
N ARG A 125 -5.24 -7.83 28.94
CA ARG A 125 -4.13 -8.80 28.88
C ARG A 125 -4.33 -10.04 29.75
N LYS A 126 -5.23 -10.01 30.74
CA LYS A 126 -5.63 -11.19 31.53
C LYS A 126 -6.44 -12.22 30.71
N LYS A 127 -7.03 -11.81 29.59
CA LYS A 127 -7.90 -12.64 28.72
C LYS A 127 -7.40 -12.78 27.29
N LEU A 128 -6.74 -11.74 26.78
CA LEU A 128 -6.17 -11.72 25.43
C LEU A 128 -4.73 -12.23 25.45
N ALA A 129 -4.19 -12.57 24.28
CA ALA A 129 -2.74 -12.66 24.07
C ALA A 129 -2.07 -11.26 24.06
N PRO A 130 -0.74 -11.17 24.20
CA PRO A 130 -0.03 -9.90 24.01
C PRO A 130 -0.06 -9.43 22.56
N ILE A 131 -0.08 -10.38 21.63
CA ILE A 131 0.02 -10.17 20.19
C ILE A 131 -1.27 -10.65 19.54
N VAL A 132 -1.77 -9.89 18.57
CA VAL A 132 -2.80 -10.33 17.62
C VAL A 132 -2.22 -10.48 16.21
N TYR A 133 -2.72 -11.49 15.50
CA TYR A 133 -2.44 -11.78 14.10
C TYR A 133 -3.75 -11.83 13.31
N VAL A 134 -3.80 -11.16 12.16
CA VAL A 134 -4.99 -11.16 11.30
C VAL A 134 -4.52 -11.21 9.86
N GLN A 135 -4.54 -12.40 9.28
CA GLN A 135 -4.27 -12.62 7.87
C GLN A 135 -5.19 -13.70 7.32
N SER A 136 -5.68 -13.50 6.11
CA SER A 136 -6.49 -14.49 5.38
C SER A 136 -5.77 -15.04 4.15
N ASP A 137 -4.69 -14.41 3.73
CA ASP A 137 -3.86 -14.84 2.60
C ASP A 137 -2.67 -15.67 3.11
N CYS A 138 -2.84 -16.99 3.15
CA CYS A 138 -1.85 -17.90 3.70
C CYS A 138 -0.84 -18.36 2.63
N ASP A 139 0.26 -18.95 3.09
CA ASP A 139 1.40 -19.40 2.28
C ASP A 139 1.93 -18.32 1.31
N PRO A 140 2.20 -17.10 1.79
CA PRO A 140 2.68 -16.03 0.91
C PRO A 140 4.17 -16.20 0.58
N PRO A 141 4.67 -15.56 -0.49
CA PRO A 141 6.10 -15.56 -0.84
C PRO A 141 7.05 -15.11 0.27
N SER A 142 6.58 -14.34 1.26
CA SER A 142 7.38 -13.93 2.42
C SER A 142 7.63 -15.05 3.44
N ASP A 143 6.97 -16.21 3.32
CA ASP A 143 7.01 -17.34 4.28
C ASP A 143 6.67 -16.92 5.73
N ARG A 144 5.86 -15.87 5.89
CA ARG A 144 5.52 -15.29 7.20
C ARG A 144 4.84 -16.29 8.12
N ASP A 145 4.06 -17.22 7.59
CA ASP A 145 3.24 -18.13 8.38
C ASP A 145 4.12 -19.14 9.12
N THR A 146 5.17 -19.65 8.48
CA THR A 146 6.20 -20.50 9.09
C THR A 146 6.91 -19.78 10.24
N TYR A 147 7.29 -18.52 10.02
CA TYR A 147 7.92 -17.70 11.07
C TYR A 147 6.99 -17.50 12.28
N ILE A 148 5.70 -17.22 12.04
CA ILE A 148 4.72 -17.00 13.09
C ILE A 148 4.42 -18.29 13.85
N GLN A 149 4.33 -19.44 13.16
CA GLN A 149 4.20 -20.75 13.83
C GLN A 149 5.36 -21.01 14.80
N GLU A 150 6.60 -20.68 14.41
CA GLU A 150 7.76 -20.80 15.30
C GLU A 150 7.68 -19.80 16.48
N LEU A 151 7.29 -18.55 16.21
CA LEU A 151 7.09 -17.53 17.25
C LEU A 151 6.05 -17.96 18.30
N MET A 152 4.96 -18.58 17.87
CA MET A 152 3.86 -19.06 18.72
C MET A 152 4.30 -20.12 19.75
N LYS A 153 5.44 -20.79 19.53
CA LYS A 153 6.04 -21.71 20.53
C LYS A 153 6.61 -20.96 21.75
N TYR A 154 6.98 -19.70 21.59
CA TYR A 154 7.64 -18.91 22.63
C TYR A 154 6.73 -17.86 23.25
N ILE A 155 5.69 -17.39 22.56
CA ILE A 155 4.75 -16.38 23.06
C ILE A 155 3.35 -16.64 22.52
N ARG A 156 2.32 -16.34 23.33
CA ARG A 156 0.93 -16.45 22.89
C ARG A 156 0.62 -15.40 21.82
N VAL A 157 -0.06 -15.84 20.77
CA VAL A 157 -0.61 -15.02 19.69
C VAL A 157 -2.07 -15.42 19.51
N ASP A 158 -2.98 -14.45 19.55
CA ASP A 158 -4.37 -14.67 19.18
C ASP A 158 -4.49 -14.40 17.66
N SER A 159 -4.99 -15.37 16.89
CA SER A 159 -5.18 -15.25 15.44
C SER A 159 -6.66 -15.30 15.07
N TYR A 160 -7.15 -14.23 14.46
CA TYR A 160 -8.54 -14.08 14.02
C TYR A 160 -8.76 -14.36 12.53
N GLY A 161 -7.70 -14.28 11.72
CA GLY A 161 -7.80 -14.55 10.29
C GLY A 161 -7.86 -16.04 9.97
N GLU A 162 -7.91 -16.39 8.68
CA GLU A 162 -7.87 -17.79 8.23
C GLU A 162 -6.51 -18.45 8.57
N CYS A 163 -5.43 -17.67 8.51
CA CYS A 163 -4.08 -18.19 8.74
C CYS A 163 -3.82 -18.41 10.24
N LEU A 164 -3.40 -19.63 10.60
CA LEU A 164 -3.09 -20.02 11.98
C LEU A 164 -4.24 -19.74 12.96
N HIS A 165 -5.48 -19.81 12.47
CA HIS A 165 -6.68 -19.46 13.21
C HIS A 165 -6.75 -20.18 14.56
N ASN A 166 -6.93 -19.41 15.65
CA ASN A 166 -7.07 -19.97 16.99
C ASN A 166 -8.04 -19.19 17.89
N ARG A 167 -8.70 -18.16 17.34
CA ARG A 167 -9.61 -17.31 18.09
C ARG A 167 -10.68 -16.74 17.16
N ASP A 168 -11.94 -16.95 17.51
CA ASP A 168 -13.06 -16.40 16.75
C ASP A 168 -13.29 -14.92 17.03
N LEU A 169 -13.66 -14.17 16.00
CA LEU A 169 -14.24 -12.84 16.15
C LEU A 169 -15.65 -12.96 16.76
N PRO A 170 -16.14 -11.93 17.49
CA PRO A 170 -17.52 -11.88 17.92
C PRO A 170 -18.48 -12.07 16.74
N THR A 171 -19.55 -12.84 16.91
CA THR A 171 -20.48 -13.22 15.84
C THR A 171 -21.08 -12.03 15.08
N GLN A 172 -21.17 -10.87 15.72
CA GLN A 172 -21.66 -9.62 15.14
C GLN A 172 -20.71 -9.01 14.08
N ILE A 173 -19.46 -9.47 14.02
CA ILE A 173 -18.37 -8.91 13.21
C ILE A 173 -17.76 -10.01 12.29
N ASN A 174 -18.39 -11.19 12.21
CA ASN A 174 -17.83 -12.36 11.53
C ASN A 174 -18.05 -12.39 9.99
N ASN A 175 -17.94 -11.25 9.31
CA ASN A 175 -18.00 -11.19 7.84
C ASN A 175 -16.66 -10.67 7.28
N PRO A 176 -16.06 -11.33 6.28
CA PRO A 176 -14.79 -10.91 5.66
C PRO A 176 -14.76 -9.46 5.14
N SER A 177 -15.90 -8.83 4.88
CA SER A 177 -15.98 -7.42 4.47
C SER A 177 -15.64 -6.41 5.59
N PHE A 178 -15.33 -6.85 6.81
CA PHE A 178 -15.12 -5.97 7.98
C PHE A 178 -13.65 -5.65 8.32
N MET A 179 -12.66 -5.93 7.46
CA MET A 179 -11.25 -5.65 7.77
C MET A 179 -10.92 -4.16 7.99
N ASP A 180 -11.77 -3.26 7.48
CA ASP A 180 -11.69 -1.80 7.68
C ASP A 180 -12.89 -1.24 8.48
N ASP A 181 -13.61 -2.10 9.20
CA ASP A 181 -14.74 -1.72 10.04
C ASP A 181 -14.31 -1.12 11.39
N ILE A 182 -15.06 -0.13 11.86
CA ILE A 182 -14.84 0.57 13.14
C ILE A 182 -14.83 -0.41 14.32
N GLN A 183 -15.72 -1.41 14.33
CA GLN A 183 -15.77 -2.40 15.41
C GLN A 183 -14.53 -3.30 15.40
N PHE A 184 -14.04 -3.66 14.21
CA PHE A 184 -12.82 -4.43 14.06
C PHE A 184 -11.60 -3.66 14.59
N TYR A 185 -11.51 -2.36 14.28
CA TYR A 185 -10.50 -1.46 14.83
C TYR A 185 -10.55 -1.40 16.37
N HIS A 186 -11.73 -1.33 16.97
CA HIS A 186 -11.88 -1.38 18.43
C HIS A 186 -11.47 -2.72 19.05
N ILE A 187 -11.56 -3.84 18.34
CA ILE A 187 -11.03 -5.14 18.81
C ILE A 187 -9.51 -5.11 18.79
N LEU A 188 -8.92 -4.74 17.65
CA LEU A 188 -7.46 -4.75 17.47
C LEU A 188 -6.75 -3.76 18.39
N ALA A 189 -7.33 -2.59 18.62
CA ALA A 189 -6.78 -1.56 19.51
C ALA A 189 -6.60 -2.04 20.97
N GLN A 190 -7.29 -3.11 21.38
CA GLN A 190 -7.17 -3.69 22.72
C GLN A 190 -5.84 -4.42 22.95
N TYR A 191 -5.19 -4.89 21.88
CA TYR A 191 -3.91 -5.58 21.96
C TYR A 191 -2.77 -4.59 22.14
N LYS A 192 -1.67 -5.03 22.78
CA LYS A 192 -0.44 -4.22 22.85
C LYS A 192 0.30 -4.27 21.51
N PHE A 193 0.36 -5.44 20.88
CA PHE A 193 1.12 -5.67 19.66
C PHE A 193 0.26 -6.29 18.56
N ILE A 194 0.54 -5.91 17.31
CA ILE A 194 -0.06 -6.51 16.12
C ILE A 194 1.05 -6.97 15.19
N LEU A 195 0.95 -8.20 14.68
CA LEU A 195 1.84 -8.71 13.64
C LEU A 195 1.49 -8.09 12.28
N ALA A 196 2.38 -7.21 11.81
CA ALA A 196 2.27 -6.44 10.58
C ALA A 196 3.22 -7.00 9.51
N PHE A 197 2.97 -8.25 9.08
CA PHE A 197 3.84 -8.96 8.15
C PHE A 197 3.28 -8.87 6.73
N GLU A 198 4.04 -8.29 5.81
CA GLU A 198 3.67 -8.23 4.39
C GLU A 198 3.70 -9.62 3.73
N ASN A 199 2.95 -9.79 2.63
CA ASN A 199 2.96 -11.05 1.88
C ASN A 199 4.18 -11.19 0.95
N ALA A 200 4.99 -10.13 0.82
CA ALA A 200 6.27 -10.15 0.14
C ALA A 200 7.24 -9.16 0.79
N VAL A 201 8.54 -9.45 0.72
CA VAL A 201 9.62 -8.57 1.18
C VAL A 201 10.12 -7.79 -0.04
N CYS A 202 9.71 -6.53 -0.17
CA CYS A 202 10.07 -5.66 -1.29
C CYS A 202 10.27 -4.22 -0.79
N GLU A 203 11.27 -3.52 -1.31
CA GLU A 203 11.44 -2.08 -1.04
C GLU A 203 10.13 -1.32 -1.33
N ASP A 204 9.76 -0.43 -0.42
CA ASP A 204 8.54 0.39 -0.49
C ASP A 204 7.19 -0.37 -0.53
N TYR A 205 7.17 -1.70 -0.42
CA TYR A 205 5.90 -2.42 -0.32
C TYR A 205 5.34 -2.34 1.10
N ILE A 206 4.48 -1.34 1.31
CA ILE A 206 3.90 -1.01 2.61
C ILE A 206 2.39 -0.96 2.45
N THR A 207 1.69 -1.81 3.21
CA THR A 207 0.24 -1.94 3.11
C THR A 207 -0.49 -1.48 4.36
N GLU A 208 -1.81 -1.68 4.41
CA GLU A 208 -2.64 -1.46 5.59
C GLU A 208 -2.11 -2.20 6.83
N LYS A 209 -1.31 -3.27 6.63
CA LYS A 209 -0.72 -4.06 7.72
C LYS A 209 0.19 -3.23 8.62
N LEU A 210 0.94 -2.27 8.06
CA LEU A 210 1.71 -1.31 8.87
C LEU A 210 0.82 -0.20 9.41
N TRP A 211 0.02 0.42 8.55
CA TRP A 211 -0.67 1.67 8.89
C TRP A 211 -1.79 1.46 9.90
N ARG A 212 -2.53 0.35 9.81
CA ARG A 212 -3.62 0.00 10.73
C ARG A 212 -3.13 0.00 12.19
N PRO A 213 -2.11 -0.77 12.61
CA PRO A 213 -1.69 -0.75 14.01
C PRO A 213 -1.18 0.62 14.49
N LEU A 214 -0.52 1.41 13.64
CA LEU A 214 -0.09 2.78 13.97
C LEU A 214 -1.29 3.72 14.19
N LYS A 215 -2.32 3.64 13.33
CA LYS A 215 -3.60 4.35 13.48
C LYS A 215 -4.29 3.99 14.80
N LEU A 216 -4.28 2.71 15.18
CA LEU A 216 -4.93 2.18 16.38
C LEU A 216 -4.18 2.45 17.70
N GLY A 217 -2.94 2.95 17.65
CA GLY A 217 -2.12 3.09 18.87
C GLY A 217 -1.71 1.75 19.47
N THR A 218 -1.37 0.81 18.59
CA THR A 218 -0.82 -0.51 18.92
C THR A 218 0.58 -0.58 18.31
N VAL A 219 1.51 -1.29 18.96
CA VAL A 219 2.89 -1.36 18.47
C VAL A 219 2.97 -2.44 17.38
N PRO A 220 3.26 -2.09 16.11
CA PRO A 220 3.42 -3.06 15.05
C PRO A 220 4.71 -3.87 15.24
N ILE A 221 4.63 -5.19 15.05
CA ILE A 221 5.77 -6.07 14.85
C ILE A 221 5.86 -6.32 13.35
N TYR A 222 6.81 -5.70 12.68
CA TYR A 222 6.83 -5.51 11.23
C TYR A 222 7.87 -6.40 10.55
N TYR A 223 7.49 -6.96 9.40
CA TYR A 223 8.33 -7.70 8.47
C TYR A 223 7.81 -7.44 7.04
N GLY A 224 8.65 -6.91 6.14
CA GLY A 224 8.17 -6.46 4.83
C GLY A 224 9.19 -5.59 4.09
N ALA A 225 8.89 -4.29 3.95
CA ALA A 225 9.77 -3.36 3.25
C ALA A 225 11.14 -3.22 3.94
N THR A 226 12.20 -3.47 3.20
CA THR A 226 13.60 -3.41 3.71
C THR A 226 14.03 -2.00 4.09
N ASN A 227 13.39 -0.98 3.51
CA ASN A 227 13.62 0.43 3.76
C ASN A 227 12.53 1.08 4.63
N ILE A 228 11.80 0.29 5.44
CA ILE A 228 10.65 0.75 6.23
C ILE A 228 10.94 1.98 7.10
N LYS A 229 12.19 2.13 7.58
CA LYS A 229 12.62 3.27 8.42
C LYS A 229 12.40 4.63 7.76
N ASP A 230 12.37 4.68 6.43
CA ASP A 230 12.09 5.90 5.67
C ASP A 230 10.64 6.37 5.80
N TRP A 231 9.73 5.49 6.25
CA TRP A 231 8.29 5.70 6.25
C TRP A 231 7.66 5.77 7.65
N LEU A 232 8.44 5.53 8.70
CA LEU A 232 7.93 5.48 10.07
C LEU A 232 7.65 6.88 10.63
N PRO A 233 6.63 7.07 11.48
CA PRO A 233 6.39 8.36 12.13
C PRO A 233 7.53 8.78 13.09
N SER A 234 8.21 7.79 13.69
CA SER A 234 9.37 7.95 14.55
C SER A 234 10.28 6.72 14.45
N ASN A 235 11.56 6.86 14.79
CA ASN A 235 12.49 5.71 14.86
C ASN A 235 12.02 4.62 15.84
N LYS A 236 11.23 5.01 16.84
CA LYS A 236 10.64 4.11 17.83
C LYS A 236 9.11 4.12 17.70
N SER A 237 8.62 3.52 16.62
CA SER A 237 7.18 3.32 16.39
C SER A 237 6.81 1.88 16.06
N ILE A 238 7.79 1.04 15.71
CA ILE A 238 7.60 -0.38 15.35
C ILE A 238 8.72 -1.25 15.92
N ILE A 239 8.47 -2.54 16.01
CA ILE A 239 9.48 -3.59 16.26
C ILE A 239 9.83 -4.21 14.91
N ILE A 240 11.07 -4.08 14.46
CA ILE A 240 11.56 -4.64 13.19
C ILE A 240 12.04 -6.08 13.44
N VAL A 241 11.41 -7.04 12.78
CA VAL A 241 11.65 -8.48 12.99
C VAL A 241 13.08 -8.88 12.62
N GLU A 242 13.61 -8.29 11.57
CA GLU A 242 14.97 -8.52 11.04
C GLU A 242 16.08 -8.09 12.01
N SER A 243 15.73 -7.39 13.10
CA SER A 243 16.70 -7.05 14.16
C SER A 243 16.99 -8.22 15.11
N PHE A 244 16.32 -9.36 14.94
CA PHE A 244 16.45 -10.55 15.81
C PHE A 244 16.89 -11.76 14.97
N SER A 245 17.85 -12.54 15.48
CA SER A 245 18.33 -13.74 14.79
C SER A 245 17.34 -14.91 14.82
N HIS A 246 16.41 -14.91 15.78
CA HIS A 246 15.47 -16.02 15.97
C HIS A 246 14.11 -15.53 16.54
N PRO A 247 12.97 -16.15 16.18
CA PRO A 247 11.65 -15.83 16.76
C PRO A 247 11.61 -15.87 18.29
N ARG A 248 12.47 -16.70 18.91
CA ARG A 248 12.61 -16.78 20.36
C ARG A 248 13.11 -15.47 20.98
N GLU A 249 14.12 -14.85 20.39
CA GLU A 249 14.66 -13.58 20.88
C GLU A 249 13.63 -12.46 20.74
N LEU A 250 12.92 -12.43 19.61
CA LEU A 250 11.79 -11.53 19.41
C LEU A 250 10.71 -11.73 20.49
N ALA A 251 10.34 -12.97 20.79
CA ALA A 251 9.38 -13.28 21.85
C ALA A 251 9.87 -12.83 23.25
N GLU A 252 11.14 -13.01 23.55
CA GLU A 252 11.75 -12.56 24.81
C GLU A 252 11.73 -11.03 24.91
N PHE A 253 12.05 -10.32 23.83
CA PHE A 253 11.95 -8.87 23.75
C PHE A 253 10.51 -8.39 23.97
N ILE A 254 9.54 -8.97 23.25
CA ILE A 254 8.12 -8.60 23.38
C ILE A 254 7.62 -8.85 24.81
N LYS A 255 8.04 -9.94 25.47
CA LYS A 255 7.69 -10.19 26.89
C LYS A 255 8.24 -9.12 27.82
N GLN A 256 9.43 -8.58 27.55
CA GLN A 256 10.00 -7.49 28.34
C GLN A 256 9.16 -6.22 28.18
N LEU A 257 8.77 -5.87 26.95
CA LEU A 257 7.90 -4.72 26.68
C LEU A 257 6.49 -4.92 27.25
N ASP A 258 5.89 -6.11 27.12
CA ASP A 258 4.53 -6.41 27.64
C ASP A 258 4.45 -6.21 29.16
N ARG A 259 5.55 -6.46 29.89
CA ARG A 259 5.64 -6.32 31.35
C ARG A 259 6.07 -4.95 31.83
N ASN A 260 6.67 -4.12 30.96
CA ASN A 260 7.17 -2.80 31.31
C ASN A 260 6.41 -1.72 30.54
N ASP A 261 5.38 -1.15 31.19
CA ASP A 261 4.53 -0.13 30.58
C ASP A 261 5.32 1.11 30.14
N SER A 262 6.34 1.53 30.90
CA SER A 262 7.18 2.67 30.51
C SER A 262 7.88 2.38 29.17
N PHE A 263 8.50 1.20 29.07
CA PHE A 263 9.25 0.83 27.88
C PHE A 263 8.35 0.59 26.66
N TYR A 264 7.15 0.04 26.87
CA TYR A 264 6.12 -0.04 25.83
C TYR A 264 5.67 1.34 25.36
N MET A 265 5.44 2.29 26.28
CA MET A 265 4.95 3.63 25.94
C MET A 265 5.95 4.45 25.13
N GLU A 266 7.25 4.17 25.23
CA GLU A 266 8.26 4.79 24.36
C GLU A 266 8.01 4.50 22.85
N TYR A 267 7.32 3.41 22.49
CA TYR A 267 6.93 3.13 21.10
C TYR A 267 5.70 3.92 20.62
N LEU A 268 4.97 4.53 21.55
CA LEU A 268 3.75 5.29 21.28
C LEU A 268 3.91 6.79 21.61
N GLU A 269 5.10 7.22 22.04
CA GLU A 269 5.39 8.60 22.42
C GLU A 269 5.05 9.57 21.29
N TRP A 270 5.46 9.25 20.06
CA TRP A 270 5.16 10.05 18.85
C TRP A 270 3.65 10.31 18.69
N LYS A 271 2.81 9.32 19.00
CA LYS A 271 1.36 9.41 18.89
C LYS A 271 0.76 10.23 20.03
N VAL A 272 1.19 9.98 21.27
CA VAL A 272 0.69 10.67 22.47
C VAL A 272 1.10 12.15 22.48
N GLN A 273 2.31 12.46 22.00
CA GLN A 273 2.78 13.84 21.88
C GLN A 273 2.24 14.55 20.63
N GLY A 274 1.63 13.83 19.69
CA GLY A 274 1.12 14.41 18.45
C GLY A 274 2.24 14.83 17.48
N GLN A 275 3.39 14.14 17.47
CA GLN A 275 4.58 14.54 16.72
C GLN A 275 5.05 13.46 15.77
N ILE A 276 5.21 13.82 14.49
CA ILE A 276 5.85 13.01 13.46
C ILE A 276 7.15 13.70 13.08
N ASN A 277 8.28 13.00 13.23
CA ASN A 277 9.61 13.59 13.04
C ASN A 277 10.25 13.20 11.71
N ASN A 278 9.67 12.22 11.03
CA ASN A 278 10.18 11.75 9.75
C ASN A 278 9.77 12.68 8.61
N LYS A 279 10.76 13.44 8.12
CA LYS A 279 10.58 14.38 7.01
C LYS A 279 10.17 13.67 5.72
N ASN A 280 10.68 12.47 5.43
CA ASN A 280 10.36 11.76 4.19
C ASN A 280 8.86 11.42 4.17
N LEU A 281 8.33 10.87 5.26
CA LEU A 281 6.89 10.61 5.41
C LEU A 281 6.06 11.89 5.26
N ILE A 282 6.47 12.98 5.92
CA ILE A 282 5.74 14.25 5.86
C ILE A 282 5.68 14.80 4.43
N HIS A 283 6.81 14.82 3.72
CA HIS A 283 6.85 15.30 2.33
C HIS A 283 6.03 14.37 1.43
N ALA A 284 6.18 13.05 1.55
CA ALA A 284 5.45 12.08 0.74
C ALA A 284 3.92 12.22 0.88
N ILE A 285 3.40 12.57 2.05
CA ILE A 285 1.95 12.80 2.25
C ILE A 285 1.52 14.20 1.79
N LYS A 286 2.34 15.23 2.01
CA LYS A 286 2.00 16.61 1.61
C LYS A 286 2.08 16.87 0.11
N ASP A 287 3.03 16.23 -0.56
CA ASP A 287 3.28 16.42 -1.99
C ASP A 287 2.37 15.50 -2.85
N ARG A 288 1.64 14.60 -2.20
CA ARG A 288 0.69 13.70 -2.85
C ARG A 288 -0.46 14.49 -3.47
N THR A 289 -0.79 14.19 -4.72
CA THR A 289 -1.85 14.88 -5.48
C THR A 289 -3.18 14.12 -5.50
N TRP A 290 -3.34 13.14 -4.62
CA TRP A 290 -4.50 12.25 -4.57
C TRP A 290 -4.85 11.90 -3.13
N GLY A 291 -6.11 11.56 -2.89
CA GLY A 291 -6.66 11.18 -1.61
C GLY A 291 -6.80 9.68 -1.44
N VAL A 292 -6.94 9.24 -0.19
CA VAL A 292 -7.33 7.88 0.19
C VAL A 292 -8.54 8.01 1.08
N GLN A 293 -9.65 7.36 0.70
CA GLN A 293 -10.94 7.50 1.39
C GLN A 293 -11.44 8.96 1.52
N ASP A 294 -11.00 9.85 0.63
CA ASP A 294 -11.42 11.25 0.57
C ASP A 294 -12.21 11.49 -0.72
N VAL A 295 -13.52 11.73 -0.57
CA VAL A 295 -14.43 11.98 -1.70
C VAL A 295 -14.25 13.36 -2.33
N THR A 296 -13.49 14.25 -1.69
CA THR A 296 -13.22 15.61 -2.18
C THR A 296 -11.96 15.71 -3.03
N GLN A 297 -11.17 14.64 -3.09
CA GLN A 297 -9.94 14.55 -3.86
C GLN A 297 -10.04 13.44 -4.91
N ASP A 298 -9.26 13.59 -5.98
CA ASP A 298 -9.05 12.50 -6.94
C ASP A 298 -8.44 11.29 -6.21
N ASN A 299 -8.91 10.09 -6.54
CA ASN A 299 -8.25 8.88 -6.06
C ASN A 299 -6.96 8.62 -6.87
N TYR A 300 -6.15 7.66 -6.42
CA TYR A 300 -4.87 7.35 -7.06
C TYR A 300 -5.00 6.81 -8.50
N ILE A 301 -6.15 6.24 -8.89
CA ILE A 301 -6.42 5.80 -10.27
C ILE A 301 -6.65 7.03 -11.16
N ASP A 302 -7.49 7.97 -10.70
CA ASP A 302 -7.71 9.24 -11.42
C ASP A 302 -6.40 10.03 -11.56
N ALA A 303 -5.57 10.08 -10.51
CA ALA A 303 -4.25 10.71 -10.59
C ALA A 303 -3.31 10.01 -11.58
N PHE A 304 -3.35 8.67 -11.67
CA PHE A 304 -2.60 7.92 -12.68
C PHE A 304 -3.08 8.24 -14.09
N GLU A 305 -4.39 8.17 -14.32
CA GLU A 305 -5.02 8.52 -15.59
C GLU A 305 -4.66 9.94 -16.03
N CYS A 306 -4.71 10.90 -15.09
CA CYS A 306 -4.37 12.28 -15.36
C CYS A 306 -2.88 12.55 -15.53
N MET A 307 -2.00 11.81 -14.85
CA MET A 307 -0.57 11.85 -15.15
C MET A 307 -0.31 11.42 -16.60
N VAL A 308 -0.88 10.29 -17.02
CA VAL A 308 -0.70 9.77 -18.39
C VAL A 308 -1.32 10.71 -19.42
N CYS A 309 -2.51 11.25 -19.14
CA CYS A 309 -3.17 12.25 -20.00
C CYS A 309 -2.29 13.46 -20.28
N ARG A 310 -1.76 14.10 -19.22
CA ARG A 310 -0.90 15.28 -19.36
C ARG A 310 0.37 14.98 -20.15
N ARG A 311 1.03 13.86 -19.86
CA ARG A 311 2.27 13.46 -20.56
C ARG A 311 2.07 13.23 -22.05
N VAL A 312 0.98 12.57 -22.43
CA VAL A 312 0.63 12.38 -23.84
C VAL A 312 0.40 13.73 -24.52
N TRP A 313 -0.33 14.64 -23.88
CA TRP A 313 -0.55 16.00 -24.42
C TRP A 313 0.75 16.78 -24.58
N ASP A 314 1.65 16.71 -23.60
CA ASP A 314 2.97 17.33 -23.67
C ASP A 314 3.79 16.77 -24.83
N ASN A 315 3.79 15.44 -25.02
CA ASN A 315 4.46 14.80 -26.15
C ASN A 315 3.88 15.25 -27.50
N ILE A 316 2.54 15.36 -27.62
CA ILE A 316 1.89 15.87 -28.83
C ILE A 316 2.34 17.32 -29.12
N ARG A 317 2.40 18.18 -28.09
CA ARG A 317 2.85 19.57 -28.23
C ARG A 317 4.32 19.65 -28.64
N LEU A 318 5.17 18.83 -28.06
CA LEU A 318 6.60 18.75 -28.41
C LEU A 318 6.79 18.35 -29.87
N LEU A 319 6.09 17.30 -30.33
CA LEU A 319 6.15 16.86 -31.73
C LEU A 319 5.66 17.93 -32.72
N ARG A 320 4.63 18.71 -32.34
CA ARG A 320 4.17 19.86 -33.14
C ARG A 320 5.24 20.95 -33.21
N LYS A 321 5.89 21.31 -32.09
CA LYS A 321 6.95 22.32 -32.07
C LYS A 321 8.14 21.90 -32.93
N VAL A 322 8.61 20.66 -32.78
CA VAL A 322 9.71 20.10 -33.59
C VAL A 322 9.37 20.16 -35.08
N SER A 323 8.14 19.82 -35.47
CA SER A 323 7.70 19.89 -36.87
C SER A 323 7.72 21.31 -37.45
N VAL A 324 7.56 22.34 -36.61
CA VAL A 324 7.61 23.75 -37.00
C VAL A 324 9.04 24.28 -37.07
N THR A 325 9.94 23.81 -36.20
CA THR A 325 11.34 24.31 -36.14
C THR A 325 12.20 23.89 -37.35
N TYR A 326 11.86 22.79 -38.04
CA TYR A 326 12.59 22.33 -39.24
C TYR A 326 12.09 22.94 -40.56
N LEU A 327 11.20 23.93 -40.54
CA LEU A 327 10.85 24.73 -41.72
C LEU A 327 11.91 25.82 -41.96
N CYS A 328 13.16 25.44 -42.23
CA CYS A 328 14.10 26.34 -42.89
C CYS A 328 13.70 26.45 -44.37
N VAL A 329 13.46 27.69 -44.80
CA VAL A 329 13.03 28.08 -46.15
C VAL A 329 14.01 27.56 -47.21
N LYS A 330 13.45 27.07 -48.33
CA LYS A 330 14.16 26.61 -49.54
C LYS A 330 15.14 27.63 -50.10
#